data_AF-A0A7S0B0H8-F1
#
_entry.id   AF-A0A7S0B0H8-F1
#
_cell.length_a   1.000
_cell.length_b   1.000
_cell.length_c   1.000
_cell.angle_alpha   90.00
_cell.angle_beta   90.00
_cell.angle_gamma   90.00
#
_symmetry.space_group_name_H-M   'P 1'
#
loop_
_entity.id
_entity.type
_entity.pdbx_description
1 polymer ?
#
loop_
_entity_poly.entity_id
_entity_poly.type
_entity_poly.pdbx_seq_one_letter_code
_entity_poly.pdbx_strand_id
1 'polypeptide(L)'
;MAVLPLGDAMTLMSLYPFLTIFLARVFLNEEIKSLHIVVSITSFFGAVFIGQPTFIFGQGDSTGVLSRWGYVTGLLGSVCLACILTLIRKGGLIGLHTCQLLLSWALFGLLFSVLIGPRYEGRWIWPSSAQIWSYVCGVCVVGAGTHFMLNFSGKLAPAGLVS
;
A
#
# COMPACT_ATOMS: atom_id res chain seq x y z
N MET A 1 13.60 8.36 11.82
CA MET A 1 12.61 8.79 12.85
C MET A 1 11.24 8.43 12.34
N ALA A 2 10.48 7.59 13.05
CA ALA A 2 9.08 7.36 12.75
C ALA A 2 8.27 8.50 13.36
N VAL A 3 7.48 9.18 12.53
CA VAL A 3 6.81 10.43 12.87
C VAL A 3 5.31 10.24 13.09
N LEU A 4 4.78 9.12 12.60
CA LEU A 4 3.40 8.70 12.73
C LEU A 4 3.36 7.35 13.45
N PRO A 5 2.47 7.14 14.45
CA PRO A 5 2.25 5.83 15.03
C PRO A 5 1.93 4.80 13.94
N LEU A 6 2.41 3.57 14.12
CA LEU A 6 2.22 2.52 13.12
C LEU A 6 0.72 2.21 12.89
N GLY A 7 -0.10 2.26 13.95
CA GLY A 7 -1.56 2.09 13.85
C GLY A 7 -2.18 3.11 12.91
N ASP A 8 -1.93 4.40 13.14
CA ASP A 8 -2.38 5.50 12.28
C ASP A 8 -1.90 5.31 10.84
N ALA A 9 -0.62 4.99 10.64
CA ALA A 9 -0.08 4.76 9.29
C ALA A 9 -0.83 3.65 8.55
N MET A 10 -1.09 2.52 9.22
CA MET A 10 -1.82 1.39 8.64
C MET A 10 -3.28 1.73 8.35
N THR A 11 -3.95 2.49 9.23
CA THR A 11 -5.34 2.93 8.99
C THR A 11 -5.44 3.89 7.80
N LEU A 12 -4.52 4.84 7.65
CA LEU A 12 -4.46 5.70 6.46
C LEU A 12 -4.19 4.90 5.19
N MET A 13 -3.25 3.95 5.25
CA MET A 13 -2.97 3.07 4.11
C MET A 13 -4.23 2.28 3.73
N SER A 14 -5.02 1.80 4.69
CA SER A 14 -6.26 1.06 4.45
C SER A 14 -7.36 1.81 3.70
N LEU A 15 -7.15 3.10 3.37
CA LEU A 15 -8.01 3.87 2.48
C LEU A 15 -7.83 3.51 0.99
N TYR A 16 -6.77 2.79 0.62
CA TYR A 16 -6.51 2.38 -0.76
C TYR A 16 -7.67 1.66 -1.47
N PRO A 17 -8.52 0.81 -0.82
CA PRO A 17 -9.61 0.12 -1.50
C PRO A 17 -10.67 1.10 -2.02
N PHE A 18 -11.00 2.12 -1.22
CA PHE A 18 -11.91 3.19 -1.62
C PHE A 18 -11.37 3.88 -2.88
N LEU A 19 -10.11 4.32 -2.84
CA LEU A 19 -9.46 4.98 -3.96
C LEU A 19 -9.40 4.09 -5.21
N THR A 20 -9.08 2.81 -5.04
CA THR A 20 -8.98 1.84 -6.14
C THR A 20 -10.30 1.74 -6.92
N ILE A 21 -11.45 1.76 -6.25
CA ILE A 21 -12.76 1.69 -6.93
C ILE A 21 -12.97 2.90 -7.86
N PHE A 22 -12.65 4.12 -7.39
CA PHE A 22 -12.76 5.33 -8.22
C PHE A 22 -11.76 5.31 -9.37
N LEU A 23 -10.50 4.95 -9.10
CA LEU A 23 -9.48 4.85 -10.14
C LEU A 23 -9.83 3.79 -11.20
N ALA A 24 -10.40 2.65 -10.78
CA ALA A 24 -10.84 1.62 -11.71
C ALA A 24 -11.97 2.10 -12.63
N ARG A 25 -12.93 2.87 -12.11
CA ARG A 25 -13.97 3.48 -12.94
C ARG A 25 -13.41 4.46 -13.96
N VAL A 26 -12.42 5.26 -13.57
CA VAL A 26 -11.80 6.28 -14.44
C VAL A 26 -10.90 5.64 -15.49
N PHE A 27 -10.03 4.70 -15.11
CA PHE A 27 -8.99 4.16 -15.99
C PHE A 27 -9.37 2.86 -16.71
N LEU A 28 -10.28 2.07 -16.16
CA LEU A 28 -10.70 0.78 -16.71
C LEU A 28 -12.15 0.78 -17.17
N ASN A 29 -12.92 1.85 -16.90
CA ASN A 29 -14.35 1.93 -17.18
C ASN A 29 -15.19 0.80 -16.54
N GLU A 30 -14.72 0.22 -15.44
CA GLU A 30 -15.50 -0.79 -14.70
C GLU A 30 -16.69 -0.13 -14.00
N GLU A 31 -17.87 -0.78 -14.01
CA GLU A 31 -19.09 -0.23 -13.42
C GLU A 31 -19.03 -0.21 -11.88
N ILE A 32 -19.40 0.92 -11.28
CA ILE A 32 -19.55 1.05 -9.82
C ILE A 32 -21.02 0.88 -9.47
N LYS A 33 -21.34 -0.19 -8.73
CA LYS A 33 -22.67 -0.39 -8.14
C LYS A 33 -22.81 0.43 -6.86
N SER A 34 -24.03 0.89 -6.54
CA SER A 34 -24.30 1.67 -5.33
C SER A 34 -23.89 0.98 -4.03
N LEU A 35 -23.94 -0.37 -3.99
CA LEU A 35 -23.44 -1.15 -2.86
C LEU A 35 -21.93 -0.97 -2.63
N HIS A 36 -21.13 -0.83 -3.68
CA HIS A 36 -19.69 -0.57 -3.53
C HIS A 36 -19.46 0.77 -2.82
N ILE A 37 -20.28 1.78 -3.13
CA ILE A 37 -20.18 3.10 -2.51
C ILE A 37 -20.52 2.99 -1.02
N VAL A 38 -21.60 2.29 -0.65
CA VAL A 38 -22.00 2.11 0.76
C VAL A 38 -20.95 1.35 1.57
N VAL A 39 -20.45 0.22 1.05
CA VAL A 39 -19.40 -0.57 1.72
C VAL A 39 -18.12 0.24 1.84
N SER A 40 -17.74 0.99 0.80
CA SER A 40 -16.50 1.79 0.83
C SER A 40 -16.60 2.95 1.82
N ILE A 41 -17.75 3.62 1.89
CA ILE A 41 -18.02 4.67 2.90
C ILE A 41 -17.96 4.06 4.31
N THR A 42 -18.57 2.89 4.51
CA THR A 42 -18.56 2.20 5.81
C THR A 42 -17.14 1.83 6.23
N SER A 43 -16.34 1.26 5.31
CA SER A 43 -14.92 0.95 5.54
C SER A 43 -14.09 2.20 5.81
N PHE A 44 -14.35 3.31 5.11
CA PHE A 44 -13.71 4.60 5.36
C PHE A 44 -13.96 5.08 6.79
N PHE A 45 -15.22 5.10 7.22
CA PHE A 45 -15.54 5.49 8.60
C PHE A 45 -14.95 4.52 9.62
N GLY A 46 -14.97 3.22 9.36
CA GLY A 46 -14.30 2.22 10.19
C GLY A 46 -12.80 2.51 10.36
N ALA A 47 -12.11 2.84 9.27
CA ALA A 47 -10.69 3.23 9.32
C ALA A 47 -10.47 4.51 10.13
N VAL A 48 -11.36 5.51 10.02
CA VAL A 48 -11.30 6.75 10.81
C VAL A 48 -11.52 6.48 12.29
N PHE A 49 -12.47 5.61 12.65
CA PHE A 49 -12.73 5.24 14.05
C PHE A 49 -11.61 4.41 14.68
N ILE A 50 -10.95 3.54 13.90
CA ILE A 50 -9.80 2.75 14.36
C ILE A 50 -8.56 3.64 14.50
N GLY A 51 -8.29 4.47 13.50
CA GLY A 51 -7.12 5.35 13.47
C GLY A 51 -7.20 6.51 14.45
N GLN A 52 -8.40 6.77 15.00
CA GLN A 52 -8.70 7.85 15.94
C GLN A 52 -7.86 9.10 15.72
N PRO A 53 -7.89 9.69 14.51
CA PRO A 53 -6.94 10.72 14.18
C PRO A 53 -7.11 11.90 15.13
N THR A 54 -5.98 12.42 15.61
CA THR A 54 -5.90 13.45 16.65
C THR A 54 -6.69 14.71 16.32
N PHE A 55 -6.90 15.02 15.03
CA PHE A 55 -7.72 16.15 14.58
C PHE A 55 -9.22 16.00 14.83
N ILE A 56 -9.74 14.76 14.97
CA ILE A 56 -11.17 14.48 15.27
C ILE A 56 -11.36 14.16 16.75
N PHE A 57 -10.46 13.34 17.32
CA PHE A 57 -10.66 12.73 18.65
C PHE A 57 -9.92 13.45 19.79
N GLY A 58 -9.07 14.44 19.48
CA GLY A 58 -8.64 15.44 20.46
C GLY A 58 -7.78 14.96 21.63
N GLN A 59 -6.99 13.89 21.49
CA GLN A 59 -5.99 13.47 22.49
C GLN A 59 -4.55 13.80 22.02
N GLY A 60 -3.77 14.45 22.90
CA GLY A 60 -2.45 15.10 22.66
C GLY A 60 -1.34 14.20 22.08
N ASP A 61 -0.20 14.71 21.58
CA ASP A 61 0.65 15.78 22.09
C ASP A 61 1.23 16.71 20.99
N SER A 62 1.62 17.91 21.43
CA SER A 62 2.33 19.01 20.78
C SER A 62 3.53 18.63 19.91
N THR A 63 3.32 18.03 18.72
CA THR A 63 4.36 17.80 17.69
C THR A 63 3.91 18.24 16.29
N GLY A 64 3.23 19.39 16.23
CA GLY A 64 2.29 19.79 15.16
C GLY A 64 2.80 19.95 13.72
N VAL A 65 4.10 19.82 13.43
CA VAL A 65 4.64 19.93 12.06
C VAL A 65 5.13 18.59 11.52
N LEU A 66 5.96 17.87 12.28
CA LEU A 66 6.46 16.55 11.87
C LEU A 66 5.29 15.57 11.74
N SER A 67 4.39 15.52 12.74
CA SER A 67 3.19 14.68 12.75
C SER A 67 2.33 14.87 11.50
N ARG A 68 2.15 16.12 11.03
CA ARG A 68 1.37 16.45 9.83
C ARG A 68 1.94 15.82 8.55
N TRP A 69 3.27 15.86 8.38
CA TRP A 69 3.92 15.24 7.22
C TRP A 69 3.75 13.72 7.22
N GLY A 70 3.69 13.08 8.39
CA GLY A 70 3.37 11.66 8.52
C GLY A 70 1.98 11.30 7.99
N TYR A 71 0.96 12.10 8.32
CA TYR A 71 -0.39 11.90 7.77
C TYR A 71 -0.43 12.12 6.25
N VAL A 72 0.26 13.14 5.74
CA VAL A 72 0.33 13.42 4.28
C VAL A 72 1.02 12.28 3.53
N THR A 73 2.13 11.76 4.03
CA THR A 73 2.84 10.64 3.38
C THR A 73 2.05 9.33 3.49
N GLY A 74 1.33 9.09 4.59
CA GLY A 74 0.41 7.96 4.72
C GLY A 74 -0.73 8.00 3.70
N LEU A 75 -1.36 9.17 3.53
CA LEU A 75 -2.39 9.39 2.51
C LEU A 75 -1.84 9.21 1.09
N LEU A 76 -0.69 9.80 0.80
CA LEU A 76 -0.04 9.64 -0.50
C LEU A 76 0.31 8.16 -0.76
N GLY A 77 0.75 7.43 0.27
CA GLY A 77 0.97 5.99 0.21
C GLY A 77 -0.28 5.21 -0.20
N SER A 78 -1.45 5.56 0.35
CA SER A 78 -2.73 4.94 -0.01
C SER A 78 -3.11 5.19 -1.47
N VAL A 79 -2.84 6.40 -1.99
CA VAL A 79 -3.06 6.76 -3.41
C VAL A 79 -2.12 5.96 -4.31
N CYS A 80 -0.83 5.90 -3.97
CA CYS A 80 0.15 5.11 -4.71
C CYS A 80 -0.24 3.63 -4.76
N LEU A 81 -0.68 3.06 -3.63
CA LEU A 81 -1.12 1.67 -3.57
C LEU A 81 -2.38 1.43 -4.44
N ALA A 82 -3.34 2.35 -4.42
CA ALA A 82 -4.52 2.28 -5.28
C ALA A 82 -4.15 2.34 -6.77
N CYS A 83 -3.20 3.21 -7.15
CA CYS A 83 -2.64 3.25 -8.51
C CYS A 83 -1.99 1.91 -8.90
N ILE A 84 -1.16 1.34 -8.00
CA ILE A 84 -0.50 0.04 -8.25
C ILE A 84 -1.53 -1.05 -8.52
N LEU A 85 -2.56 -1.18 -7.68
CA LEU A 85 -3.62 -2.19 -7.87
C LEU A 85 -4.40 -1.98 -9.17
N THR A 86 -4.70 -0.72 -9.50
CA THR A 86 -5.35 -0.37 -10.77
C THR A 86 -4.48 -0.74 -11.98
N LEU A 87 -3.17 -0.51 -11.91
CA LEU A 87 -2.22 -0.87 -12.96
C LEU A 87 -2.03 -2.39 -13.09
N ILE A 88 -1.98 -3.13 -11.97
CA ILE A 88 -1.96 -4.60 -11.97
C ILE A 88 -3.20 -5.13 -12.70
N ARG A 89 -4.39 -4.62 -12.37
CA ARG A 89 -5.64 -5.00 -13.03
C ARG A 89 -5.61 -4.68 -14.52
N LYS A 90 -5.23 -3.45 -14.89
CA LYS A 90 -5.08 -3.05 -16.30
C LYS A 90 -4.08 -3.95 -17.03
N GLY A 91 -2.98 -4.32 -16.39
CA GLY A 91 -2.01 -5.24 -16.95
C GLY A 91 -2.60 -6.64 -17.17
N GLY A 92 -3.44 -7.11 -16.25
CA GLY A 92 -4.20 -8.35 -16.41
C GLY A 92 -5.12 -8.34 -17.63
N LEU A 93 -5.82 -7.24 -17.89
CA LEU A 93 -6.68 -7.08 -19.07
C LEU A 93 -5.92 -7.15 -20.40
N ILE A 94 -4.64 -6.74 -20.41
CA ILE A 94 -3.75 -6.79 -21.59
C ILE A 94 -3.04 -8.16 -21.68
N GLY A 95 -3.22 -9.06 -20.71
CA GLY A 95 -2.62 -10.39 -20.70
C GLY A 95 -1.18 -10.45 -20.17
N LEU A 96 -0.71 -9.42 -19.45
CA LEU A 96 0.64 -9.41 -18.86
C LEU A 96 0.82 -10.55 -17.86
N HIS A 97 1.95 -11.25 -17.94
CA HIS A 97 2.24 -12.36 -17.04
C HIS A 97 2.53 -11.88 -15.60
N THR A 98 2.09 -12.63 -14.59
CA THR A 98 2.28 -12.25 -13.18
C THR A 98 3.75 -12.14 -12.81
N CYS A 99 4.60 -13.01 -13.37
CA CYS A 99 6.04 -12.95 -13.17
C CYS A 99 6.67 -11.67 -13.73
N GLN A 100 6.12 -11.09 -14.80
CA GLN A 100 6.63 -9.83 -15.35
C GLN A 100 6.35 -8.65 -14.40
N LEU A 101 5.16 -8.63 -13.78
CA LEU A 101 4.80 -7.66 -12.74
C LEU A 101 5.64 -7.84 -11.48
N LEU A 102 5.94 -9.09 -11.09
CA LEU A 102 6.79 -9.39 -9.94
C LEU A 102 8.25 -8.97 -10.21
N LEU A 103 8.76 -9.26 -11.41
CA LEU A 103 10.11 -8.90 -11.82
C LEU A 103 10.28 -7.38 -11.89
N SER A 104 9.31 -6.65 -12.44
CA SER A 104 9.38 -5.19 -12.49
C SER A 104 9.40 -4.60 -11.08
N TRP A 105 8.53 -5.07 -10.17
CA TRP A 105 8.56 -4.65 -8.77
C TRP A 105 9.91 -4.92 -8.11
N ALA A 106 10.51 -6.10 -8.33
CA ALA A 106 11.81 -6.44 -7.76
C ALA A 106 12.94 -5.57 -8.32
N LEU A 107 12.97 -5.33 -9.63
CA LEU A 107 13.98 -4.49 -10.29
C LEU A 107 13.90 -3.04 -9.83
N PHE A 108 12.70 -2.45 -9.83
CA PHE A 108 12.52 -1.09 -9.33
C PHE A 108 12.81 -1.02 -7.83
N GLY A 109 12.37 -1.99 -7.04
CA GLY A 109 12.66 -2.06 -5.61
C GLY A 109 14.16 -2.08 -5.31
N LEU A 110 14.93 -2.87 -6.07
CA LEU A 110 16.39 -2.91 -5.95
C LEU A 110 17.02 -1.56 -6.30
N LEU A 111 16.61 -0.96 -7.42
CA LEU A 111 17.11 0.36 -7.84
C LEU A 111 16.80 1.44 -6.79
N PHE A 112 15.56 1.48 -6.29
CA PHE A 112 15.14 2.40 -5.24
C PHE A 112 15.93 2.17 -3.94
N SER A 113 16.13 0.91 -3.53
CA SER A 113 16.91 0.58 -2.33
C SER A 113 18.35 1.08 -2.42
N VAL A 114 19.01 0.90 -3.56
CA VAL A 114 20.40 1.36 -3.76
C VAL A 114 20.50 2.89 -3.85
N LEU A 115 19.55 3.55 -4.52
CA LEU A 115 19.60 5.00 -4.74
C LEU A 115 19.12 5.83 -3.53
N ILE A 116 18.10 5.34 -2.83
CA ILE A 116 17.40 6.06 -1.76
C ILE A 116 17.83 5.54 -0.38
N GLY A 117 17.99 4.23 -0.20
CA GLY A 117 18.29 3.61 1.09
C GLY A 117 19.42 4.29 1.86
N PRO A 118 20.64 4.46 1.27
CA PRO A 118 21.76 5.09 1.95
C PRO A 118 21.53 6.55 2.37
N ARG A 119 20.59 7.26 1.72
CA ARG A 119 20.31 8.68 1.98
C ARG A 119 19.27 8.89 3.06
N TYR A 120 18.31 7.96 3.20
CA TYR A 120 17.13 8.15 4.06
C TYR A 120 16.97 7.12 5.17
N GLU A 121 17.48 5.89 5.00
CA GLU A 121 17.36 4.81 5.97
C GLU A 121 18.63 4.63 6.83
N GLY A 122 19.69 5.38 6.51
CA GLY A 122 20.94 5.41 7.26
C GLY A 122 22.02 4.52 6.67
N ARG A 123 22.92 4.03 7.52
CA ARG A 123 24.05 3.20 7.09
C ARG A 123 23.56 1.81 6.68
N TRP A 124 24.01 1.33 5.52
CA TRP A 124 23.83 -0.06 5.12
C TRP A 124 24.55 -0.99 6.09
N ILE A 125 23.80 -1.89 6.74
CA ILE A 125 24.34 -2.84 7.72
C ILE A 125 24.37 -4.22 7.07
N TRP A 126 25.56 -4.82 7.03
CA TRP A 126 25.69 -6.21 6.63
C TRP A 126 25.25 -7.13 7.79
N PRO A 127 24.36 -8.11 7.56
CA PRO A 127 23.92 -9.01 8.61
C PRO A 127 25.10 -9.81 9.18
N SER A 128 25.35 -9.70 10.48
CA SER A 128 26.51 -10.31 11.16
C SER A 128 26.23 -11.70 11.74
N SER A 129 24.97 -12.06 11.93
CA SER A 129 24.55 -13.32 12.57
C SER A 129 23.65 -14.16 11.66
N ALA A 130 23.78 -15.48 11.74
CA ALA A 130 22.93 -16.44 11.04
C ALA A 130 21.43 -16.26 11.37
N GLN A 131 21.12 -15.79 12.59
CA GLN A 131 19.75 -15.50 12.99
C GLN A 131 19.16 -14.27 12.26
N ILE A 132 19.99 -13.26 11.95
CA ILE A 132 19.52 -12.11 11.17
C ILE A 132 19.32 -12.54 9.72
N TRP A 133 20.21 -13.39 9.20
CA TRP A 133 20.04 -13.98 7.87
C TRP A 133 18.75 -14.78 7.73
N SER A 134 18.36 -15.55 8.75
CA SER A 134 17.08 -16.29 8.69
C SER A 134 15.87 -15.35 8.65
N TYR A 135 15.90 -14.24 9.40
CA TYR A 135 14.85 -13.21 9.30
C TYR A 135 14.80 -12.55 7.92
N VAL A 136 15.94 -12.20 7.34
CA VAL A 136 16.02 -11.62 6.00
C VAL A 136 15.48 -12.60 4.96
N CYS A 137 15.92 -13.86 4.99
CA CYS A 137 15.40 -14.90 4.10
C CYS A 137 13.89 -15.08 4.27
N GLY A 138 13.39 -15.09 5.50
CA GLY A 138 11.94 -15.17 5.79
C GLY A 138 11.15 -14.03 5.16
N VAL A 139 11.62 -12.78 5.32
CA VAL A 139 11.00 -11.60 4.70
C VAL A 139 11.03 -11.69 3.17
N CYS A 140 12.14 -12.13 2.58
CA CYS A 140 12.23 -12.30 1.13
C CYS A 140 11.24 -13.34 0.60
N VAL A 141 11.15 -14.51 1.23
CA VAL A 141 10.26 -15.60 0.79
C VAL A 141 8.79 -15.21 0.96
N VAL A 142 8.41 -14.74 2.15
CA VAL A 142 7.02 -14.35 2.44
C VAL A 142 6.62 -13.11 1.64
N GLY A 143 7.52 -12.13 1.51
CA GLY A 143 7.31 -10.94 0.71
C GLY A 143 7.09 -11.26 -0.77
N ALA A 144 7.97 -12.07 -1.37
CA ALA A 144 7.82 -12.50 -2.76
C ALA A 144 6.52 -13.28 -2.98
N GLY A 145 6.18 -14.20 -2.07
CA GLY A 145 4.92 -14.94 -2.10
C GLY A 145 3.71 -14.01 -2.04
N THR A 146 3.74 -13.04 -1.12
CA THR A 146 2.67 -12.04 -0.95
C THR A 146 2.48 -11.22 -2.22
N HIS A 147 3.56 -10.71 -2.82
CA HIS A 147 3.49 -9.94 -4.06
C HIS A 147 3.02 -10.78 -5.26
N PHE A 148 3.43 -12.05 -5.34
CA PHE A 148 2.92 -12.96 -6.36
C PHE A 148 1.41 -13.16 -6.23
N MET A 149 0.92 -13.48 -5.02
CA MET A 149 -0.51 -13.67 -4.76
C MET A 149 -1.32 -12.40 -4.99
N LEU A 150 -0.79 -11.24 -4.59
CA LEU A 150 -1.40 -9.93 -4.83
C LEU A 150 -1.51 -9.63 -6.33
N ASN A 151 -0.43 -9.82 -7.09
CA ASN A 151 -0.45 -9.60 -8.54
C ASN A 151 -1.36 -10.60 -9.26
N PHE A 152 -1.36 -11.85 -8.84
CA PHE A 152 -2.22 -12.90 -9.41
C PHE A 152 -3.69 -12.59 -9.15
N SER A 153 -4.05 -12.31 -7.90
CA SER A 153 -5.43 -11.97 -7.52
C SER A 153 -5.90 -10.67 -8.15
N GLY A 154 -5.10 -9.60 -8.08
CA GLY A 154 -5.46 -8.28 -8.63
C GLY A 154 -5.61 -8.25 -10.16
N LYS A 155 -4.98 -9.19 -10.87
CA LYS A 155 -5.26 -9.39 -12.29
C LYS A 155 -6.63 -10.01 -12.54
N LEU A 156 -7.02 -10.98 -11.72
CA LEU A 156 -8.23 -11.80 -11.92
C LEU A 156 -9.47 -11.12 -11.37
N ALA A 157 -9.40 -10.61 -10.15
CA ALA A 157 -10.48 -9.90 -9.50
C ALA A 157 -10.68 -8.54 -10.16
N PRO A 158 -11.89 -8.18 -10.58
CA PRO A 158 -12.17 -6.81 -10.96
C PRO A 158 -12.16 -5.92 -9.72
N ALA A 159 -11.95 -4.63 -9.93
CA ALA A 159 -12.02 -3.68 -8.83
C ALA A 159 -13.47 -3.49 -8.33
N GLY A 160 -14.46 -3.88 -9.14
CA GLY A 160 -15.86 -4.11 -8.73
C GLY A 160 -16.30 -5.57 -8.91
N LEU A 161 -17.45 -5.99 -8.35
CA LEU A 161 -18.01 -7.34 -8.61
C LEU A 161 -18.39 -7.52 -10.10
N VAL A 162 -17.86 -8.56 -10.76
CA VAL A 162 -18.48 -9.12 -11.98
C VAL A 162 -19.82 -9.71 -11.55
N SER A 163 -20.92 -9.19 -12.10
CA SER A 163 -22.16 -9.97 -12.17
C SER A 163 -22.04 -11.00 -13.28
#